data_AF-A0A1M5BPA2-F1
#
_entry.id   AF-A0A1M5BPA2-F1
#
_cell.length_a   1.000
_cell.length_b   1.000
_cell.length_c   1.000
_cell.angle_alpha   90.00
_cell.angle_beta   90.00
_cell.angle_gamma   90.00
#
_symmetry.space_group_name_H-M   'P 1'
#
loop_
_entity.id
_entity.type
_entity.pdbx_description
1 polymer ?
#
loop_
_entity_poly.entity_id
_entity_poly.type
_entity_poly.pdbx_seq_one_letter_code
_entity_poly.pdbx_strand_id
1 'polypeptide(L)'
;MKHKMSKFSALLIIILLFNSCINKYVTRQNLFLDQFFSNKQIAYALNEYNSNNIIIYDEDKTLIKSNKVYQSDSISIKVQNDLPANTEFYRVHEFDLNKDLSYVALTTSDRQKGILFFMKKKAGSNKWFLVSFSKKYIR
;
A
#
# COMPACT_ATOMS: atom_id res chain seq x y z
N MET A 1 27.60 37.13 31.55
CA MET A 1 27.43 35.88 30.78
C MET A 1 26.02 35.34 30.98
N LYS A 2 25.04 35.77 30.18
CA LYS A 2 23.66 35.25 30.28
C LYS A 2 23.06 35.12 28.87
N HIS A 3 22.35 34.01 28.65
CA HIS A 3 21.38 33.75 27.57
C HIS A 3 21.87 33.43 26.14
N LYS A 4 22.79 32.47 25.95
CA LYS A 4 22.97 31.80 24.63
C LYS A 4 22.58 30.32 24.56
N MET A 5 22.27 29.65 25.67
CA MET A 5 22.00 28.19 25.68
C MET A 5 20.52 27.78 25.48
N SER A 6 19.57 28.71 25.36
CA SER A 6 18.13 28.35 25.31
C SER A 6 17.62 27.91 23.93
N LYS A 7 18.25 28.34 22.82
CA LYS A 7 17.73 28.07 21.46
C LYS A 7 18.01 26.64 20.95
N PHE A 8 19.03 25.96 21.47
CA PHE A 8 19.40 24.60 21.04
C PHE A 8 18.44 23.52 21.58
N SER A 9 17.85 23.74 22.76
CA SER A 9 16.97 22.75 23.41
C SER A 9 15.61 22.64 22.72
N ALA A 10 15.06 23.76 22.22
CA ALA A 10 13.79 23.76 21.50
C ALA A 10 13.87 23.01 20.14
N LEU A 11 14.99 23.10 19.43
CA LEU A 11 15.19 22.42 18.15
C LEU A 11 15.25 20.89 18.31
N LEU A 12 15.85 20.40 19.40
CA LEU A 12 15.95 18.97 19.70
C LEU A 12 14.58 18.35 19.99
N ILE A 13 13.70 19.05 20.72
CA ILE A 13 12.34 18.61 21.02
C ILE A 13 11.50 18.49 19.74
N ILE A 14 11.65 19.44 18.82
CA ILE A 14 10.94 19.44 17.53
C ILE A 14 11.35 18.20 16.70
N ILE A 15 12.65 17.89 16.61
CA ILE A 15 13.16 16.73 15.87
C ILE A 15 12.66 15.40 16.49
N LEU A 16 12.56 15.31 17.82
CA LEU A 16 12.07 14.11 18.50
C LEU A 16 10.57 13.85 18.26
N LEU A 17 9.75 14.91 18.21
CA LEU A 17 8.31 14.79 17.96
C LEU A 17 8.01 14.31 16.53
N PHE A 18 8.75 14.79 15.53
CA PHE A 18 8.54 14.40 14.13
C PHE A 18 8.87 12.92 13.85
N ASN A 19 9.88 12.35 14.52
CA ASN A 19 10.23 10.94 14.34
C ASN A 19 9.13 9.99 14.85
N SER A 20 8.35 10.40 15.85
CA SER A 20 7.30 9.56 16.45
C SER A 20 6.10 9.31 15.52
N CYS A 21 5.77 10.28 14.67
CA CYS A 21 4.64 10.21 13.75
C CYS A 21 4.94 9.33 12.53
N ILE A 22 6.14 9.44 11.97
CA ILE A 22 6.57 8.67 10.78
C ILE A 22 6.54 7.17 11.08
N ASN A 23 7.05 6.75 12.24
CA ASN A 23 7.11 5.34 12.60
C ASN A 23 5.72 4.69 12.75
N LYS A 24 4.76 5.43 13.33
CA LYS A 24 3.37 4.95 13.48
C LYS A 24 2.68 4.77 12.13
N TYR A 25 2.90 5.69 11.19
CA TYR A 25 2.34 5.60 9.85
C TYR A 25 2.88 4.38 9.09
N VAL A 26 4.21 4.21 9.06
CA VAL A 26 4.85 3.06 8.38
C VAL A 26 4.37 1.73 8.95
N THR A 27 4.28 1.62 10.28
CA THR A 27 3.76 0.41 10.95
C THR A 27 2.31 0.12 10.55
N ARG A 28 1.47 1.15 10.49
CA ARG A 28 0.06 1.03 10.09
C ARG A 28 -0.07 0.59 8.62
N GLN A 29 0.75 1.15 7.74
CA GLN A 29 0.77 0.81 6.32
C GLN A 29 1.20 -0.64 6.10
N ASN A 30 2.28 -1.09 6.72
CA ASN A 30 2.72 -2.48 6.59
C ASN A 30 1.64 -3.46 7.03
N LEU A 31 1.01 -3.20 8.19
CA LEU A 31 -0.07 -4.03 8.71
C LEU A 31 -1.33 -4.00 7.81
N PHE A 32 -1.62 -2.87 7.16
CA PHE A 32 -2.67 -2.79 6.15
C PHE A 32 -2.32 -3.66 4.93
N LEU A 33 -1.12 -3.50 4.36
CA LEU A 33 -0.70 -4.18 3.14
C LEU A 33 -0.60 -5.70 3.32
N ASP A 34 -0.12 -6.16 4.48
CA ASP A 34 -0.10 -7.57 4.84
C ASP A 34 -1.52 -8.16 4.80
N GLN A 35 -2.50 -7.46 5.36
CA GLN A 35 -3.89 -7.90 5.34
C GLN A 35 -4.57 -7.75 3.98
N PHE A 36 -4.21 -6.71 3.22
CA PHE A 36 -4.72 -6.46 1.88
C PHE A 36 -4.27 -7.57 0.92
N PHE A 37 -2.95 -7.80 0.82
CA PHE A 37 -2.41 -8.77 -0.14
C PHE A 37 -2.53 -10.23 0.31
N SER A 38 -2.76 -10.51 1.59
CA SER A 38 -3.10 -11.87 2.06
C SER A 38 -4.61 -12.17 1.99
N ASN A 39 -5.43 -11.24 1.50
CA ASN A 39 -6.87 -11.45 1.38
C ASN A 39 -7.19 -12.22 0.08
N LYS A 40 -7.82 -13.39 0.24
CA LYS A 40 -8.24 -14.26 -0.87
C LYS A 40 -9.08 -13.55 -1.92
N GLN A 41 -10.04 -12.72 -1.51
CA GLN A 41 -10.92 -12.00 -2.44
C GLN A 41 -10.13 -11.00 -3.30
N ILE A 42 -9.11 -10.35 -2.71
CA ILE A 42 -8.21 -9.45 -3.45
C ILE A 42 -7.37 -10.25 -4.43
N ALA A 43 -6.77 -11.35 -3.98
CA ALA A 43 -5.98 -12.23 -4.85
C ALA A 43 -6.80 -12.75 -6.04
N TYR A 44 -8.02 -13.25 -5.81
CA TYR A 44 -8.91 -13.70 -6.88
C TYR A 44 -9.33 -12.58 -7.82
N ALA A 45 -9.66 -11.39 -7.31
CA ALA A 45 -10.06 -10.27 -8.14
C ALA A 45 -8.93 -9.81 -9.09
N LEU A 46 -7.68 -9.90 -8.62
CA LEU A 46 -6.49 -9.61 -9.41
C LEU A 46 -6.14 -10.73 -10.40
N ASN A 47 -6.37 -11.99 -10.01
CA ASN A 47 -6.04 -13.17 -10.82
C ASN A 47 -6.87 -13.26 -12.11
N GLU A 48 -8.03 -12.61 -12.16
CA GLU A 48 -8.88 -12.62 -13.35
C GLU A 48 -8.22 -11.94 -14.58
N TYR A 49 -7.30 -11.00 -14.35
CA TYR A 49 -6.60 -10.30 -15.43
C TYR A 49 -5.15 -10.76 -15.63
N ASN A 50 -4.59 -11.47 -14.66
CA ASN A 50 -3.20 -11.86 -14.66
C ASN A 50 -3.11 -13.23 -13.98
N SER A 51 -2.39 -14.18 -14.56
CA SER A 51 -2.34 -15.57 -14.08
C SER A 51 -1.87 -15.67 -12.60
N ASN A 52 -1.83 -16.89 -12.03
CA ASN A 52 -1.54 -17.18 -10.61
C ASN A 52 -0.26 -16.53 -10.00
N ASN A 53 0.59 -15.89 -10.81
CA ASN A 53 1.72 -15.06 -10.41
C ASN A 53 1.45 -13.60 -10.75
N ILE A 54 0.77 -12.87 -9.86
CA ILE A 54 0.42 -11.47 -10.06
C ILE A 54 1.63 -10.59 -9.75
N ILE A 55 1.99 -9.72 -10.68
CA ILE A 55 3.03 -8.70 -10.48
C ILE A 55 2.38 -7.32 -10.35
N ILE A 56 2.76 -6.58 -9.31
CA ILE A 56 2.38 -5.19 -9.07
C ILE A 56 3.66 -4.35 -9.09
N TYR A 57 3.73 -3.41 -10.02
CA TYR A 57 4.79 -2.43 -10.17
C TYR A 57 4.42 -1.15 -9.39
N ASP A 58 5.19 -0.89 -8.34
CA ASP A 58 5.08 0.28 -7.45
C ASP A 58 6.25 1.24 -7.71
N GLU A 59 6.15 1.96 -8.82
CA GLU A 59 7.17 2.91 -9.33
C GLU A 59 7.57 3.94 -8.27
N ASP A 60 6.57 4.55 -7.64
CA ASP A 60 6.74 5.65 -6.69
C ASP A 60 7.01 5.19 -5.25
N LYS A 61 7.11 3.87 -5.01
CA LYS A 61 7.28 3.29 -3.67
C LYS A 61 6.17 3.70 -2.70
N THR A 62 4.97 3.87 -3.24
CA THR A 62 3.79 4.35 -2.52
C THR A 62 3.27 3.27 -1.57
N LEU A 63 3.35 2.00 -1.98
CA LEU A 63 2.95 0.85 -1.16
C LEU A 63 4.14 0.31 -0.37
N ILE A 64 5.27 0.05 -1.02
CA ILE A 64 6.42 -0.61 -0.40
C ILE A 64 7.73 0.11 -0.72
N LYS A 65 8.67 0.07 0.24
CA LYS A 65 10.03 0.62 0.05
C LYS A 65 10.98 -0.33 -0.69
N SER A 66 10.67 -1.63 -0.67
CA SER A 66 11.47 -2.70 -1.23
C SER A 66 10.58 -3.86 -1.65
N ASN A 67 11.02 -4.58 -2.70
CA ASN A 67 10.32 -5.74 -3.26
C ASN A 67 9.81 -6.70 -2.17
N LYS A 68 8.55 -7.13 -2.29
CA LYS A 68 7.90 -8.02 -1.34
C LYS A 68 6.96 -8.98 -2.04
N VAL A 69 6.89 -10.20 -1.53
CA VAL A 69 5.99 -11.25 -2.03
C VAL A 69 4.99 -11.58 -0.94
N TYR A 70 3.73 -11.64 -1.33
CA TYR A 70 2.62 -12.07 -0.48
C TYR A 70 2.05 -13.36 -1.05
N GLN A 71 1.63 -14.27 -0.17
CA GLN A 71 1.03 -15.54 -0.54
C GLN A 71 -0.41 -15.57 -0.05
N SER A 72 -1.34 -15.88 -0.95
CA SER A 72 -2.76 -16.08 -0.62
C SER A 72 -3.24 -17.34 -1.35
N ASP A 73 -3.34 -18.45 -0.62
CA ASP A 73 -3.60 -19.79 -1.16
C ASP A 73 -2.55 -20.20 -2.23
N SER A 74 -2.98 -20.48 -3.46
CA SER A 74 -2.11 -20.84 -4.60
C SER A 74 -1.71 -19.63 -5.46
N ILE A 75 -2.07 -18.42 -5.05
CA ILE A 75 -1.80 -17.19 -5.80
C ILE A 75 -0.67 -16.42 -5.10
N SER A 76 0.36 -16.10 -5.87
CA SER A 76 1.52 -15.31 -5.45
C SER A 76 1.36 -13.88 -5.95
N ILE A 77 1.46 -12.89 -5.06
CA ILE A 77 1.44 -11.47 -5.40
C ILE A 77 2.82 -10.88 -5.11
N LYS A 78 3.55 -10.54 -6.17
CA LYS A 78 4.84 -9.86 -6.09
C LYS A 78 4.62 -8.36 -6.29
N VAL A 79 4.89 -7.58 -5.26
CA VAL A 79 4.96 -6.11 -5.36
C VAL A 79 6.44 -5.75 -5.50
N GLN A 80 6.79 -4.98 -6.53
CA GLN A 80 8.18 -4.62 -6.84
C GLN A 80 8.32 -3.18 -7.33
N ASN A 81 9.47 -2.58 -7.08
CA ASN A 81 9.79 -1.21 -7.48
C ASN A 81 10.58 -1.14 -8.80
N ASP A 82 11.06 -2.27 -9.31
CA ASP A 82 11.71 -2.37 -10.61
C ASP A 82 10.68 -2.69 -11.69
N LEU A 83 10.81 -2.08 -12.87
CA LEU A 83 9.91 -2.32 -13.99
C LEU A 83 9.97 -3.81 -14.40
N PRO A 84 8.82 -4.53 -14.45
CA PRO A 84 8.80 -5.91 -14.94
C PRO A 84 9.24 -6.01 -16.40
N ALA A 85 9.95 -7.08 -16.75
CA ALA A 85 10.38 -7.33 -18.12
C ALA A 85 9.23 -7.75 -19.06
N ASN A 86 8.14 -8.29 -18.49
CA ASN A 86 6.96 -8.68 -19.25
C ASN A 86 5.92 -7.55 -19.28
N THR A 87 4.90 -7.69 -20.13
CA THR A 87 3.77 -6.76 -20.21
C THR A 87 2.62 -7.13 -19.27
N GLU A 88 2.72 -8.22 -18.52
CA GLU A 88 1.64 -8.75 -17.69
C GLU A 88 1.82 -8.34 -16.23
N PHE A 89 1.50 -7.08 -15.93
CA PHE A 89 1.58 -6.55 -14.57
C PHE A 89 0.54 -5.46 -14.32
N TYR A 90 0.29 -5.21 -13.04
CA TYR A 90 -0.44 -4.03 -12.59
C TYR A 90 0.51 -2.91 -12.21
N ARG A 91 0.09 -1.67 -12.40
CA ARG A 91 0.72 -0.47 -11.87
C ARG A 91 -0.09 0.02 -10.68
N VAL A 92 0.60 0.53 -9.67
CA VAL A 92 -0.05 1.34 -8.64
C VAL A 92 -0.48 2.65 -9.27
N HIS A 93 -1.78 2.92 -9.28
CA HIS A 93 -2.31 4.19 -9.75
C HIS A 93 -2.49 5.17 -8.60
N GLU A 94 -3.11 4.72 -7.51
CA GLU A 94 -3.37 5.56 -6.35
C GLU A 94 -3.54 4.69 -5.09
N PHE A 95 -3.16 5.24 -3.95
CA PHE A 95 -3.30 4.61 -2.64
C PHE A 95 -3.51 5.67 -1.57
N ASP A 96 -4.54 5.47 -0.75
CA ASP A 96 -4.74 6.26 0.46
C ASP A 96 -5.06 5.33 1.64
N LEU A 97 -4.48 5.67 2.79
CA LEU A 97 -4.67 4.96 4.04
C LEU A 97 -5.01 5.96 5.15
N ASN A 98 -6.31 6.06 5.41
CA ASN A 98 -6.84 6.75 6.56
C ASN A 98 -6.91 5.81 7.78
N LYS A 99 -7.37 6.31 8.92
CA LYS A 99 -7.45 5.58 10.18
C LYS A 99 -8.33 4.33 10.07
N ASP A 100 -9.49 4.47 9.42
CA ASP A 100 -10.54 3.45 9.41
C ASP A 100 -11.01 3.07 7.99
N LEU A 101 -10.50 3.75 6.96
CA LEU A 101 -10.82 3.55 5.55
C LEU A 101 -9.54 3.62 4.72
N SER A 102 -9.51 2.86 3.64
CA SER A 102 -8.42 2.87 2.68
C SER A 102 -8.94 2.46 1.31
N TYR A 103 -8.27 2.92 0.27
CA TYR A 103 -8.46 2.38 -1.07
C TYR A 103 -7.12 2.12 -1.76
N VAL A 104 -7.14 1.17 -2.69
CA VAL A 104 -6.01 0.84 -3.56
C VAL A 104 -6.53 0.80 -4.99
N ALA A 105 -6.00 1.66 -5.85
CA ALA A 105 -6.29 1.69 -7.27
C ALA A 105 -5.10 1.11 -8.05
N LEU A 106 -5.37 0.08 -8.85
CA LEU A 106 -4.38 -0.56 -9.71
C LEU A 106 -4.85 -0.51 -11.16
N THR A 107 -3.93 -0.35 -12.09
CA THR A 107 -4.22 -0.40 -13.54
C THR A 107 -3.37 -1.45 -14.22
N THR A 108 -3.80 -2.02 -15.32
CA THR A 108 -2.94 -2.86 -16.17
C THR A 108 -1.77 -2.05 -16.74
N SER A 109 -0.73 -2.75 -17.18
CA SER A 109 0.49 -2.16 -17.77
C SER A 109 0.20 -1.21 -18.93
N ASP A 110 -0.78 -1.57 -19.77
CA ASP A 110 -1.32 -0.82 -20.92
C ASP A 110 -2.32 0.28 -20.52
N ARG A 111 -2.67 0.37 -19.23
CA ARG A 111 -3.63 1.30 -18.65
C ARG A 111 -5.04 1.21 -19.21
N GLN A 112 -5.40 0.14 -19.92
CA GLN A 112 -6.75 -0.05 -20.49
C GLN A 112 -7.76 -0.56 -19.46
N LYS A 113 -7.30 -1.18 -18.37
CA LYS A 113 -8.15 -1.73 -17.33
C LYS A 113 -7.67 -1.27 -15.96
N GLY A 114 -8.60 -1.07 -15.05
CA GLY A 114 -8.34 -0.69 -13.68
C GLY A 114 -9.21 -1.46 -12.69
N ILE A 115 -8.68 -1.64 -11.48
CA ILE A 115 -9.40 -2.17 -10.34
C ILE A 115 -9.21 -1.25 -9.14
N LEU A 116 -10.32 -0.91 -8.50
CA LEU A 116 -10.36 -0.07 -7.30
C LEU A 116 -10.90 -0.91 -6.15
N PHE A 117 -10.11 -1.04 -5.09
CA PHE A 117 -10.48 -1.74 -3.87
C PHE A 117 -10.79 -0.75 -2.75
N PHE A 118 -11.86 -1.00 -2.00
CA PHE A 118 -12.20 -0.25 -0.80
C PHE A 118 -12.12 -1.16 0.43
N MET A 119 -11.34 -0.72 1.41
CA MET A 119 -11.12 -1.45 2.66
C MET A 119 -11.58 -0.62 3.84
N LYS A 120 -12.15 -1.29 4.85
CA LYS A 120 -12.56 -0.67 6.11
C LYS A 120 -11.94 -1.41 7.28
N LYS A 121 -11.56 -0.66 8.31
CA LYS A 121 -11.05 -1.19 9.56
C LYS A 121 -12.20 -1.53 10.50
N LYS A 122 -12.12 -2.68 11.17
CA LYS A 122 -13.10 -3.07 12.20
C LYS A 122 -12.93 -2.18 13.42
N ALA A 123 -14.02 -1.60 13.91
CA ALA A 123 -14.02 -0.76 15.10
C ALA A 123 -13.39 -1.51 16.29
N GLY A 124 -12.48 -0.84 17.01
CA GLY A 124 -11.78 -1.43 18.16
C GLY A 124 -10.78 -2.54 17.82
N SER A 125 -10.44 -2.75 16.54
CA SER A 125 -9.53 -3.81 16.10
C SER A 125 -8.55 -3.30 15.06
N ASN A 126 -7.40 -3.97 14.89
CA ASN A 126 -6.46 -3.72 13.79
C ASN A 126 -6.79 -4.50 12.50
N LYS A 127 -7.95 -5.15 12.44
CA LYS A 127 -8.37 -5.95 11.29
C LYS A 127 -9.00 -5.10 10.19
N TRP A 128 -8.54 -5.26 8.97
CA TRP A 128 -9.08 -4.65 7.75
C TRP A 128 -9.89 -5.68 6.98
N PHE A 129 -10.99 -5.24 6.35
CA PHE A 129 -11.84 -6.07 5.52
C PHE A 129 -12.20 -5.37 4.22
N LEU A 130 -12.33 -6.17 3.16
CA LEU A 130 -12.78 -5.70 1.86
C LEU A 130 -14.26 -5.32 1.97
N VAL A 131 -14.57 -4.07 1.65
CA VAL A 131 -15.96 -3.59 1.57
C VAL A 131 -16.51 -3.86 0.18
N SER A 132 -15.75 -3.48 -0.84
CA SER A 132 -16.10 -3.69 -2.25
C SER A 132 -14.88 -3.52 -3.13
N PHE A 133 -15.00 -3.98 -4.37
CA PHE A 133 -14.08 -3.60 -5.44
C PHE A 133 -14.87 -3.32 -6.72
N SER A 134 -14.31 -2.49 -7.60
CA SER A 134 -14.88 -2.18 -8.90
C SER A 134 -13.83 -2.34 -9.98
N LYS A 135 -14.26 -2.92 -11.11
CA LYS A 135 -13.44 -3.12 -12.30
C LYS A 135 -13.92 -2.17 -13.38
N LYS A 136 -13.00 -1.47 -14.05
CA LYS A 136 -13.32 -0.53 -15.12
C LYS A 136 -12.40 -0.71 -16.32
N TYR A 137 -12.98 -0.55 -17.51
CA TYR A 137 -12.22 -0.26 -18.72
C TYR A 137 -12.00 1.25 -18.77
N ILE A 138 -10.74 1.64 -18.90
CA ILE A 138 -10.33 3.04 -19.07
C ILE A 138 -10.31 3.25 -20.58
N ARG A 139 -11.33 3.96 -21.09
CA ARG A 139 -11.43 4.36 -22.49
C ARG A 139 -10.66 5.64 -22.74
#